data_AF-A0A2M8E4E5-F1
#
_entry.id   AF-A0A2M8E4E5-F1
#
_cell.length_a   1.000
_cell.length_b   1.000
_cell.length_c   1.000
_cell.angle_alpha   90.00
_cell.angle_beta   90.00
_cell.angle_gamma   90.00
#
_symmetry.space_group_name_H-M   'P 1'
#
loop_
_entity.id
_entity.type
_entity.pdbx_description
1 polymer ?
#
loop_
_entity_poly.entity_id
_entity_poly.type
_entity_poly.pdbx_seq_one_letter_code
_entity_poly.pdbx_strand_id
1 'polypeptide(L)'
;MLQPSASRQFANRLGARAPWGWAASGAVLGLLLAVLLFLPARWLAQAVRQASAGQVLLQDARGTLWRGSARLTLTGGLGSEAAASLPGRLQWRLHPAASPGVGLVLQLSADCCLPQPWRWTLVPRWAGTRLSASDSTSQWPALLLAGLGTPWNTIAAQGQLSLSTRALVLTWSAGRLQMAGSAQLDALEVSSRLSTLRPMGSYRVSVQGGQVPELRLSTLSGALQLSGQGQWVGGRLRFVGEAAAAPESQEVLANLLAIIGRREGARSIIKVG
;
A
#
# COMPACT_ATOMS: atom_id res chain seq x y z
N MET A 1 -56.51 72.45 -41.04
CA MET A 1 -56.17 72.28 -39.61
C MET A 1 -56.28 70.80 -39.27
N LEU A 2 -55.17 70.23 -38.78
CA LEU A 2 -55.06 69.11 -37.83
C LEU A 2 -55.44 67.68 -38.28
N GLN A 3 -54.37 66.89 -38.54
CA GLN A 3 -54.32 65.43 -38.42
C GLN A 3 -54.73 64.99 -37.00
N PRO A 4 -55.17 63.72 -36.83
CA PRO A 4 -54.28 62.75 -36.20
C PRO A 4 -54.54 61.31 -36.75
N SER A 5 -53.79 60.24 -36.47
CA SER A 5 -52.48 59.98 -35.89
C SER A 5 -52.24 58.49 -36.18
N ALA A 6 -51.05 58.15 -36.68
CA ALA A 6 -50.64 56.78 -36.93
C ALA A 6 -50.33 56.08 -35.60
N SER A 7 -51.13 55.07 -35.22
CA SER A 7 -50.80 54.17 -34.12
C SER A 7 -49.92 53.03 -34.63
N ARG A 8 -48.60 53.19 -34.43
CA ARG A 8 -47.59 52.15 -34.66
C ARG A 8 -47.85 50.98 -33.70
N GLN A 9 -48.21 49.83 -34.26
CA GLN A 9 -48.17 48.55 -33.56
C GLN A 9 -46.70 48.19 -33.30
N PHE A 10 -46.24 48.39 -32.06
CA PHE A 10 -44.98 47.82 -31.60
C PHE A 10 -45.18 46.31 -31.45
N ALA A 11 -44.71 45.56 -32.44
CA ALA A 11 -44.59 44.12 -32.35
C ALA A 11 -43.66 43.75 -31.18
N ASN A 12 -44.23 43.15 -30.15
CA ASN A 12 -43.52 42.49 -29.07
C ASN A 12 -42.63 41.37 -29.66
N ARG A 13 -41.38 41.69 -29.99
CA ARG A 13 -40.33 40.68 -30.06
C ARG A 13 -39.88 40.41 -28.63
N LEU A 14 -40.63 39.57 -27.91
CA LEU A 14 -40.08 38.79 -26.82
C LEU A 14 -39.02 37.89 -27.46
N GLY A 15 -37.80 38.40 -27.57
CA GLY A 15 -36.64 37.59 -27.91
C GLY A 15 -36.50 36.56 -26.80
N ALA A 16 -37.07 35.38 -27.01
CA ALA A 16 -36.74 34.21 -26.22
C ALA A 16 -35.23 34.01 -26.40
N ARG A 17 -34.45 34.53 -25.44
CA ARG A 17 -33.01 34.26 -25.36
C ARG A 17 -32.90 32.74 -25.32
N ALA A 18 -32.37 32.16 -26.39
CA ALA A 18 -32.15 30.73 -26.46
C ALA A 18 -31.43 30.29 -25.17
N PRO A 19 -31.86 29.19 -24.50
CA PRO A 19 -31.44 28.84 -23.15
C PRO A 19 -30.00 28.25 -23.10
N TRP A 20 -29.05 28.92 -23.76
CA TRP A 20 -27.64 28.56 -23.82
C TRP A 20 -27.00 28.46 -22.44
N GLY A 21 -27.49 29.22 -21.44
CA GLY A 21 -27.02 29.11 -20.05
C GLY A 21 -27.33 27.75 -19.40
N TRP A 22 -28.49 27.16 -19.70
CA TRP A 22 -28.87 25.83 -19.23
C TRP A 22 -28.14 24.73 -20.01
N ALA A 23 -27.97 24.93 -21.32
CA ALA A 23 -27.19 24.01 -22.16
C ALA A 23 -25.70 23.99 -21.74
N ALA A 24 -25.11 25.15 -21.47
CA ALA A 24 -23.72 25.26 -21.00
C ALA A 24 -23.56 24.66 -19.61
N SER A 25 -24.47 24.95 -18.67
CA SER A 25 -24.47 24.35 -17.33
C SER A 25 -24.62 22.83 -17.39
N GLY A 26 -25.52 22.32 -18.24
CA GLY A 26 -25.72 20.90 -18.47
C GLY A 26 -24.49 20.23 -19.09
N ALA A 27 -23.84 20.88 -20.05
CA ALA A 27 -22.61 20.39 -20.67
C ALA A 27 -21.45 20.34 -19.66
N VAL A 28 -21.28 21.38 -18.83
CA VAL A 28 -20.25 21.41 -17.78
C VAL A 28 -20.51 20.32 -16.73
N LEU A 29 -21.75 20.20 -16.25
CA LEU A 29 -22.12 19.16 -15.28
C LEU A 29 -21.92 17.76 -15.86
N GLY A 30 -22.34 17.54 -17.11
CA GLY A 30 -22.16 16.28 -17.81
C GLY A 30 -20.68 15.93 -18.00
N LEU A 31 -19.85 16.90 -18.36
CA LEU A 31 -18.40 16.72 -18.48
C LEU A 31 -17.77 16.35 -17.13
N LEU A 32 -18.12 17.07 -16.05
CA LEU A 32 -17.61 16.77 -14.70
C LEU A 32 -18.03 15.37 -14.23
N LEU A 33 -19.28 15.00 -14.44
CA LEU A 33 -19.78 13.67 -14.12
C LEU A 33 -19.08 12.59 -14.94
N ALA A 34 -18.90 12.81 -16.25
CA ALA A 34 -18.18 11.90 -17.12
C ALA A 34 -16.73 11.73 -16.67
N VAL A 35 -16.03 12.81 -16.33
CA VAL A 35 -14.68 12.73 -15.78
C VAL A 35 -14.69 11.90 -14.48
N LEU A 36 -15.60 12.18 -13.55
CA LEU A 36 -15.67 11.48 -12.26
C LEU A 36 -15.93 9.96 -12.41
N LEU A 37 -16.82 9.58 -13.33
CA LEU A 37 -17.16 8.18 -13.61
C LEU A 37 -16.06 7.46 -14.41
N PHE A 38 -15.37 8.18 -15.29
CA PHE A 38 -14.32 7.62 -16.17
C PHE A 38 -12.91 8.08 -15.79
N LEU A 39 -12.68 8.36 -14.50
CA LEU A 39 -11.39 8.83 -14.01
C LEU A 39 -10.29 7.81 -14.38
N PRO A 40 -9.24 8.17 -15.14
CA PRO A 40 -8.28 7.20 -15.66
C PRO A 40 -7.43 6.54 -14.55
N ALA A 41 -7.08 5.26 -14.71
CA ALA A 41 -6.26 4.48 -13.76
C ALA A 41 -4.92 5.14 -13.36
N ARG A 42 -4.34 5.95 -14.25
CA ARG A 42 -3.09 6.70 -13.99
C ARG A 42 -3.17 7.62 -12.78
N TRP A 43 -4.36 8.12 -12.43
CA TRP A 43 -4.56 8.97 -11.25
C TRP A 43 -4.31 8.18 -9.96
N LEU A 44 -4.82 6.94 -9.89
CA LEU A 44 -4.53 6.04 -8.78
C LEU A 44 -3.02 5.72 -8.72
N ALA A 45 -2.40 5.42 -9.87
CA ALA A 45 -0.96 5.17 -9.94
C ALA A 45 -0.12 6.35 -9.43
N GLN A 46 -0.48 7.58 -9.80
CA GLN A 46 0.18 8.80 -9.33
C GLN A 46 -0.04 9.04 -7.85
N ALA A 47 -1.26 8.83 -7.34
CA ALA A 47 -1.57 8.96 -5.92
C ALA A 47 -0.76 7.96 -5.08
N VAL A 48 -0.69 6.70 -5.51
CA VAL A 48 0.12 5.65 -4.85
C VAL A 48 1.61 6.01 -4.87
N ARG A 49 2.12 6.49 -6.02
CA ARG A 49 3.51 6.94 -6.13
C ARG A 49 3.83 8.08 -5.17
N GLN A 50 2.95 9.08 -5.06
CA GLN A 50 3.17 10.22 -4.16
C GLN A 50 3.06 9.79 -2.69
N ALA A 51 2.03 9.01 -2.35
CA ALA A 51 1.80 8.54 -0.97
C ALA A 51 2.93 7.63 -0.46
N SER A 52 3.60 6.88 -1.36
CA SER A 52 4.72 6.01 -1.03
C SER A 52 6.10 6.65 -1.23
N ALA A 53 6.19 7.96 -1.50
CA ALA A 53 7.44 8.65 -1.83
C ALA A 53 8.25 7.95 -2.95
N GLY A 54 7.53 7.36 -3.93
CA GLY A 54 8.10 6.65 -5.06
C GLY A 54 8.43 5.18 -4.83
N GLN A 55 8.33 4.66 -3.60
CA GLN A 55 8.68 3.26 -3.27
C GLN A 55 7.71 2.24 -3.87
N VAL A 56 6.46 2.62 -4.11
CA VAL A 56 5.45 1.76 -4.73
C VAL A 56 5.01 2.39 -6.04
N LEU A 57 5.25 1.69 -7.14
CA LEU A 57 4.86 2.11 -8.47
C LEU A 57 3.83 1.16 -9.05
N LEU A 58 2.74 1.73 -9.57
CA LEU A 58 1.76 1.03 -10.40
C LEU A 58 2.07 1.34 -11.87
N GLN A 59 2.97 0.55 -12.46
CA GLN A 59 3.39 0.70 -13.84
C GLN A 59 2.37 0.14 -14.82
N ASP A 60 2.34 0.64 -16.06
CA ASP A 60 1.41 0.19 -17.10
C ASP A 60 -0.04 0.14 -16.62
N ALA A 61 -0.49 1.17 -15.88
CA ALA A 61 -1.84 1.24 -15.34
C ALA A 61 -2.88 1.34 -16.47
N ARG A 62 -3.82 0.39 -16.50
CA ARG A 62 -4.90 0.30 -17.50
C ARG A 62 -6.26 0.35 -16.82
N GLY A 63 -7.26 0.88 -17.51
CA GLY A 63 -8.64 1.00 -17.03
C GLY A 63 -8.91 2.33 -16.32
N THR A 64 -9.81 2.30 -15.34
CA THR A 64 -10.23 3.48 -14.56
C THR A 64 -9.74 3.38 -13.12
N LEU A 65 -9.90 4.47 -12.36
CA LEU A 65 -9.69 4.50 -10.92
C LEU A 65 -10.60 3.49 -10.20
N TRP A 66 -11.81 3.26 -10.72
CA TRP A 66 -12.78 2.32 -10.16
C TRP A 66 -12.47 0.86 -10.49
N ARG A 67 -11.97 0.57 -11.69
CA ARG A 67 -11.63 -0.79 -12.10
C ARG A 67 -10.46 -0.75 -13.06
N GLY A 68 -9.35 -1.33 -12.64
CA GLY A 68 -8.14 -1.31 -13.45
C GLY A 68 -7.14 -2.39 -13.07
N SER A 69 -6.01 -2.36 -13.75
CA SER A 69 -4.88 -3.24 -13.47
C SER A 69 -3.55 -2.56 -13.76
N ALA A 70 -2.50 -2.96 -13.06
CA ALA A 70 -1.15 -2.43 -13.21
C ALA A 70 -0.11 -3.50 -12.87
N ARG A 71 1.13 -3.30 -13.30
CA ARG A 71 2.27 -4.06 -12.79
C ARG A 71 2.77 -3.38 -11.51
N LEU A 72 2.70 -4.09 -10.39
CA LEU A 72 3.21 -3.60 -9.12
C LEU A 72 4.74 -3.69 -9.13
N THR A 73 5.41 -2.57 -8.88
CA THR A 73 6.87 -2.50 -8.77
C THR A 73 7.26 -1.82 -7.47
N LEU A 74 8.12 -2.45 -6.68
CA LEU A 74 8.75 -1.84 -5.52
C LEU A 74 10.09 -1.22 -5.93
N THR A 75 10.39 -0.03 -5.41
CA THR A 75 11.65 0.69 -5.65
C THR A 75 12.24 1.23 -4.35
N GLY A 76 13.50 1.66 -4.39
CA GLY A 76 14.16 2.32 -3.27
C GLY A 76 13.70 3.76 -3.03
N GLY A 77 12.64 4.22 -3.72
CA GLY A 77 12.17 5.60 -3.68
C GLY A 77 12.78 6.51 -4.74
N LEU A 78 12.52 7.80 -4.64
CA LEU A 78 13.02 8.81 -5.59
C LEU A 78 14.56 8.79 -5.67
N GLY A 79 15.09 8.63 -6.89
CA GLY A 79 16.54 8.61 -7.15
C GLY A 79 17.21 7.25 -6.98
N SER A 80 16.46 6.20 -6.63
CA SER A 80 17.00 4.83 -6.58
C SER A 80 16.78 4.10 -7.91
N GLU A 81 17.80 3.39 -8.38
CA GLU A 81 17.69 2.49 -9.53
C GLU A 81 17.17 1.09 -9.13
N ALA A 82 17.13 0.77 -7.84
CA ALA A 82 16.62 -0.50 -7.37
C ALA A 82 15.13 -0.63 -7.70
N ALA A 83 14.77 -1.70 -8.40
CA ALA A 83 13.39 -1.99 -8.78
C ALA A 83 13.14 -3.50 -8.84
N ALA A 84 12.01 -3.93 -8.30
CA ALA A 84 11.54 -5.31 -8.40
C ALA A 84 10.05 -5.34 -8.71
N SER A 85 9.68 -6.06 -9.76
CA SER A 85 8.29 -6.18 -10.23
C SER A 85 7.64 -7.47 -9.77
N LEU A 86 6.34 -7.39 -9.45
CA LEU A 86 5.49 -8.54 -9.20
C LEU A 86 5.30 -9.36 -10.49
N PRO A 87 5.32 -10.70 -10.44
CA PRO A 87 4.88 -11.53 -11.55
C PRO A 87 3.39 -11.24 -11.88
N GLY A 88 3.10 -11.04 -13.16
CA GLY A 88 1.74 -10.76 -13.60
C GLY A 88 1.28 -9.32 -13.31
N ARG A 89 -0.01 -9.16 -12.99
CA ARG A 89 -0.63 -7.84 -12.76
C ARG A 89 -1.46 -7.85 -11.50
N LEU A 90 -1.41 -6.74 -10.78
CA LEU A 90 -2.33 -6.41 -9.72
C LEU A 90 -3.58 -5.80 -10.34
N GLN A 91 -4.75 -6.39 -10.10
CA GLN A 91 -6.03 -5.81 -10.47
C GLN A 91 -6.69 -5.18 -9.24
N TRP A 92 -7.46 -4.11 -9.46
CA TRP A 92 -8.25 -3.49 -8.41
C TRP A 92 -9.68 -3.24 -8.84
N ARG A 93 -10.59 -3.28 -7.86
CA ARG A 93 -11.97 -2.79 -7.97
C ARG A 93 -12.26 -1.92 -6.76
N LEU A 94 -12.50 -0.64 -7.01
CA LEU A 94 -12.90 0.35 -6.03
C LEU A 94 -14.38 0.69 -6.26
N HIS A 95 -15.18 0.63 -5.22
CA HIS A 95 -16.58 1.05 -5.28
C HIS A 95 -17.01 1.68 -3.96
N PRO A 96 -17.99 2.61 -3.98
CA PRO A 96 -18.58 3.10 -2.74
C PRO A 96 -19.31 1.96 -2.02
N ALA A 97 -19.37 2.06 -0.70
CA ALA A 97 -20.19 1.21 0.15
C ALA A 97 -20.88 2.07 1.21
N ALA A 98 -22.11 1.70 1.58
CA ALA A 98 -22.91 2.43 2.57
C ALA A 98 -23.00 1.71 3.92
N SER A 99 -22.50 0.47 4.02
CA SER A 99 -22.52 -0.33 5.25
C SER A 99 -21.09 -0.78 5.59
N PRO A 100 -20.62 -0.58 6.84
CA PRO A 100 -21.31 -0.05 8.02
C PRO A 100 -21.42 1.50 8.08
N GLY A 101 -21.00 2.20 7.04
CA GLY A 101 -21.14 3.65 6.86
C GLY A 101 -20.73 4.04 5.46
N VAL A 102 -20.90 5.32 5.08
CA VAL A 102 -20.46 5.81 3.76
C VAL A 102 -18.93 5.72 3.69
N GLY A 103 -18.45 4.89 2.78
CA GLY A 103 -17.03 4.61 2.61
C GLY A 103 -16.71 4.06 1.23
N LEU A 104 -15.46 3.62 1.06
CA LEU A 104 -14.90 3.05 -0.15
C LEU A 104 -14.40 1.63 0.13
N VAL A 105 -14.81 0.69 -0.70
CA VAL A 105 -14.31 -0.69 -0.67
C VAL A 105 -13.37 -0.89 -1.85
N LEU A 106 -12.13 -1.27 -1.54
CA LEU A 106 -11.10 -1.66 -2.48
C LEU A 106 -10.94 -3.18 -2.42
N GLN A 107 -11.09 -3.84 -3.56
CA GLN A 107 -10.75 -5.25 -3.74
C GLN A 107 -9.49 -5.34 -4.58
N LEU A 108 -8.47 -6.01 -4.07
CA LEU A 108 -7.22 -6.29 -4.76
C LEU A 108 -7.16 -7.77 -5.14
N SER A 109 -6.71 -8.06 -6.35
CA SER A 109 -6.46 -9.43 -6.81
C SER A 109 -5.17 -9.50 -7.60
N ALA A 110 -4.43 -10.60 -7.46
CA ALA A 110 -3.26 -10.91 -8.27
C ALA A 110 -3.08 -12.43 -8.31
N ASP A 111 -3.07 -13.01 -9.51
CA ASP A 111 -3.13 -14.46 -9.70
C ASP A 111 -1.93 -15.19 -9.08
N CYS A 112 -0.76 -14.56 -9.04
CA CYS A 112 0.46 -15.14 -8.47
C CYS A 112 0.42 -15.31 -6.95
N CYS A 113 -0.36 -14.47 -6.27
CA CYS A 113 0.01 -14.04 -4.93
C CYS A 113 -1.19 -13.89 -3.98
N LEU A 114 -2.38 -13.66 -4.51
CA LEU A 114 -3.62 -13.57 -3.74
C LEU A 114 -4.54 -14.73 -4.15
N PRO A 115 -4.72 -15.76 -3.30
CA PRO A 115 -5.63 -16.87 -3.60
C PRO A 115 -7.09 -16.42 -3.66
N GLN A 116 -7.44 -15.33 -2.96
CA GLN A 116 -8.74 -14.70 -2.99
C GLN A 116 -8.60 -13.17 -3.02
N PRO A 117 -9.58 -12.44 -3.57
CA PRO A 117 -9.53 -10.98 -3.58
C PRO A 117 -9.43 -10.41 -2.15
N TRP A 118 -8.38 -9.63 -1.89
CA TRP A 118 -8.18 -9.00 -0.61
C TRP A 118 -8.98 -7.71 -0.53
N ARG A 119 -9.96 -7.69 0.39
CA ARG A 119 -10.88 -6.57 0.55
C ARG A 119 -10.40 -5.62 1.62
N TRP A 120 -10.40 -4.34 1.30
CA TRP A 120 -10.10 -3.23 2.19
C TRP A 120 -11.28 -2.27 2.20
N THR A 121 -11.71 -1.84 3.38
CA THR A 121 -12.80 -0.88 3.54
C THR A 121 -12.26 0.36 4.22
N LEU A 122 -12.34 1.50 3.53
CA LEU A 122 -11.99 2.82 4.03
C LEU A 122 -13.27 3.59 4.37
N VAL A 123 -13.45 3.92 5.65
CA VAL A 123 -14.56 4.73 6.14
C VAL A 123 -14.01 6.05 6.67
N PRO A 124 -14.27 7.20 6.02
CA PRO A 124 -13.94 8.51 6.57
C PRO A 124 -14.76 8.76 7.85
N ARG A 125 -14.16 9.43 8.84
CA ARG A 125 -14.79 9.85 10.09
C ARG A 125 -14.54 11.33 10.31
N TRP A 126 -15.39 11.98 11.12
CA TRP A 126 -15.30 13.43 11.40
C TRP A 126 -13.89 13.94 11.76
N ALA A 127 -13.14 13.17 12.55
CA ALA A 127 -11.79 13.51 12.98
C ALA A 127 -10.73 12.45 12.59
N GLY A 128 -10.97 11.72 11.50
CA GLY A 128 -10.12 10.57 11.19
C GLY A 128 -10.52 9.71 10.01
N THR A 129 -9.83 8.59 9.86
CA THR A 129 -10.13 7.57 8.87
C THR A 129 -10.04 6.20 9.52
N ARG A 130 -10.94 5.29 9.14
CA ARG A 130 -10.89 3.89 9.55
C ARG A 130 -10.65 3.05 8.30
N LEU A 131 -9.55 2.32 8.27
CA LEU A 131 -9.24 1.35 7.24
C LEU A 131 -9.29 -0.05 7.86
N SER A 132 -10.10 -0.94 7.32
CA SER A 132 -10.16 -2.34 7.76
C SER A 132 -9.83 -3.27 6.61
N ALA A 133 -9.00 -4.27 6.86
CA ALA A 133 -8.74 -5.35 5.91
C ALA A 133 -9.61 -6.56 6.26
N SER A 134 -10.11 -7.26 5.26
CA SER A 134 -10.67 -8.60 5.45
C SER A 134 -9.57 -9.57 5.87
N ASP A 135 -9.97 -10.63 6.55
CA ASP A 135 -9.08 -11.75 6.82
C ASP A 135 -8.61 -12.33 5.49
N SER A 136 -7.30 -12.48 5.35
CA SER A 136 -6.69 -12.92 4.11
C SER A 136 -5.36 -13.58 4.41
N THR A 137 -4.96 -14.48 3.52
CA THR A 137 -3.60 -15.02 3.45
C THR A 137 -3.14 -14.85 2.02
N SER A 138 -1.91 -14.38 1.85
CA SER A 138 -1.32 -14.05 0.56
C SER A 138 0.15 -14.45 0.53
N GLN A 139 0.66 -14.74 -0.66
CA GLN A 139 1.99 -15.28 -0.88
C GLN A 139 2.74 -14.39 -1.86
N TRP A 140 3.87 -13.82 -1.46
CA TRP A 140 4.65 -12.88 -2.26
C TRP A 140 6.08 -13.37 -2.45
N PRO A 141 6.68 -13.24 -3.65
CA PRO A 141 8.07 -13.60 -3.85
C PRO A 141 8.97 -12.65 -3.05
N ALA A 142 9.90 -13.20 -2.24
CA ALA A 142 10.81 -12.40 -1.41
C ALA A 142 11.70 -11.47 -2.24
N LEU A 143 11.94 -11.81 -3.52
CA LEU A 143 12.66 -10.99 -4.49
C LEU A 143 12.09 -9.56 -4.62
N LEU A 144 10.80 -9.36 -4.34
CA LEU A 144 10.21 -8.01 -4.33
C LEU A 144 10.89 -7.07 -3.34
N LEU A 145 11.38 -7.59 -2.21
CA LEU A 145 12.06 -6.80 -1.19
C LEU A 145 13.33 -6.16 -1.76
N ALA A 146 14.02 -6.80 -2.70
CA ALA A 146 15.20 -6.23 -3.35
C ALA A 146 14.89 -4.89 -4.05
N GLY A 147 13.64 -4.68 -4.45
CA GLY A 147 13.17 -3.42 -5.00
C GLY A 147 13.30 -2.26 -4.01
N LEU A 148 13.12 -2.48 -2.70
CA LEU A 148 13.07 -1.43 -1.66
C LEU A 148 14.41 -0.72 -1.40
N GLY A 149 15.45 -1.00 -2.18
CA GLY A 149 16.78 -0.38 -2.01
C GLY A 149 17.57 -0.99 -0.86
N THR A 150 18.52 -0.24 -0.29
CA THR A 150 19.35 -0.73 0.81
C THR A 150 18.56 -0.79 2.13
N PRO A 151 18.73 -1.83 2.96
CA PRO A 151 19.67 -2.95 2.83
C PRO A 151 19.14 -4.15 2.02
N TRP A 152 17.86 -4.14 1.62
CA TRP A 152 17.19 -5.28 1.00
C TRP A 152 17.79 -5.71 -0.34
N ASN A 153 18.19 -4.75 -1.17
CA ASN A 153 18.85 -5.00 -2.45
C ASN A 153 20.20 -5.70 -2.25
N THR A 154 20.96 -5.31 -1.23
CA THR A 154 22.25 -5.93 -0.90
C THR A 154 22.09 -7.35 -0.38
N ILE A 155 21.09 -7.56 0.48
CA ILE A 155 20.77 -8.91 1.00
C ILE A 155 20.25 -9.81 -0.13
N ALA A 156 19.54 -9.24 -1.11
CA ALA A 156 18.97 -9.95 -2.26
C ALA A 156 18.23 -11.24 -1.82
N ALA A 157 17.37 -11.08 -0.82
CA ALA A 157 16.65 -12.19 -0.19
C ALA A 157 15.78 -12.94 -1.21
N GLN A 158 15.91 -14.26 -1.20
CA GLN A 158 15.11 -15.20 -1.99
C GLN A 158 14.32 -16.08 -1.04
N GLY A 159 13.23 -16.67 -1.51
CA GLY A 159 12.28 -17.43 -0.72
C GLY A 159 10.85 -16.93 -0.91
N GLN A 160 9.97 -17.37 -0.03
CA GLN A 160 8.53 -17.09 -0.11
C GLN A 160 8.09 -16.28 1.10
N LEU A 161 7.39 -15.17 0.87
CA LEU A 161 6.73 -14.41 1.93
C LEU A 161 5.27 -14.83 2.01
N SER A 162 4.77 -15.15 3.18
CA SER A 162 3.37 -15.44 3.46
C SER A 162 2.82 -14.39 4.42
N LEU A 163 1.93 -13.54 3.94
CA LEU A 163 1.28 -12.50 4.73
C LEU A 163 -0.14 -12.95 5.07
N SER A 164 -0.46 -12.97 6.36
CA SER A 164 -1.80 -13.22 6.88
C SER A 164 -2.27 -12.07 7.75
N THR A 165 -3.56 -11.73 7.66
CA THR A 165 -4.20 -10.70 8.49
C THR A 165 -5.45 -11.26 9.14
N ARG A 166 -5.70 -10.88 10.40
CA ARG A 166 -6.91 -11.27 11.15
C ARG A 166 -7.50 -10.06 11.84
N ALA A 167 -8.75 -9.74 11.51
CA ALA A 167 -9.52 -8.62 12.02
C ALA A 167 -8.74 -7.29 12.02
N LEU A 168 -7.90 -7.07 11.01
CA LEU A 168 -6.99 -5.93 10.97
C LEU A 168 -7.77 -4.62 10.75
N VAL A 169 -7.68 -3.71 11.71
CA VAL A 169 -8.29 -2.38 11.64
C VAL A 169 -7.28 -1.33 12.04
N LEU A 170 -7.08 -0.35 11.16
CA LEU A 170 -6.27 0.83 11.37
C LEU A 170 -7.20 2.04 11.50
N THR A 171 -7.10 2.77 12.60
CA THR A 171 -7.88 3.99 12.82
C THR A 171 -6.91 5.15 13.04
N TRP A 172 -6.97 6.16 12.17
CA TRP A 172 -6.30 7.42 12.39
C TRP A 172 -7.28 8.38 13.03
N SER A 173 -6.93 8.96 14.17
CA SER A 173 -7.73 9.99 14.84
C SER A 173 -6.82 11.01 15.51
N ALA A 174 -7.04 12.30 15.27
CA ALA A 174 -6.26 13.39 15.86
C ALA A 174 -4.72 13.16 15.75
N GLY A 175 -4.24 12.72 14.58
CA GLY A 175 -2.82 12.49 14.31
C GLY A 175 -2.23 11.21 14.93
N ARG A 176 -3.04 10.36 15.58
CA ARG A 176 -2.59 9.08 16.16
C ARG A 176 -3.14 7.91 15.38
N LEU A 177 -2.27 6.93 15.11
CA LEU A 177 -2.64 5.64 14.53
C LEU A 177 -2.94 4.66 15.67
N GLN A 178 -4.13 4.08 15.65
CA GLN A 178 -4.53 2.94 16.49
C GLN A 178 -4.71 1.71 15.60
N MET A 179 -4.21 0.57 16.07
CA MET A 179 -4.32 -0.70 15.37
C MET A 179 -5.05 -1.72 16.25
N ALA A 180 -6.00 -2.44 15.66
CA ALA A 180 -6.66 -3.59 16.25
C ALA A 180 -6.53 -4.80 15.31
N GLY A 181 -6.69 -6.01 15.87
CA GLY A 181 -6.45 -7.26 15.15
C GLY A 181 -4.97 -7.63 15.10
N SER A 182 -4.58 -8.43 14.10
CA SER A 182 -3.19 -8.84 13.91
C SER A 182 -2.81 -8.99 12.45
N ALA A 183 -1.51 -8.90 12.19
CA ALA A 183 -0.89 -9.21 10.93
C ALA A 183 0.36 -10.06 11.18
N GLN A 184 0.57 -11.10 10.38
CA GLN A 184 1.73 -11.98 10.48
C GLN A 184 2.34 -12.17 9.10
N LEU A 185 3.64 -11.91 9.00
CA LEU A 185 4.46 -12.13 7.82
C LEU A 185 5.47 -13.24 8.12
N ASP A 186 5.31 -14.38 7.47
CA ASP A 186 6.26 -15.47 7.51
C ASP A 186 7.17 -15.38 6.28
N ALA A 187 8.48 -15.27 6.50
CA ALA A 187 9.47 -15.37 5.44
C ALA A 187 10.06 -16.78 5.46
N LEU A 188 9.67 -17.60 4.49
CA LEU A 188 9.96 -19.02 4.43
C LEU A 188 11.15 -19.30 3.50
N GLU A 189 12.01 -20.23 3.92
CA GLU A 189 13.18 -20.70 3.17
C GLU A 189 14.06 -19.55 2.65
N VAL A 190 14.27 -18.56 3.51
CA VAL A 190 15.01 -17.36 3.16
C VAL A 190 16.45 -17.72 2.85
N SER A 191 16.94 -17.28 1.71
CA SER A 191 18.33 -17.38 1.31
C SER A 191 18.83 -16.04 0.78
N SER A 192 20.14 -15.82 0.83
CA SER A 192 20.79 -14.61 0.33
C SER A 192 21.83 -14.98 -0.71
N ARG A 193 22.06 -14.10 -1.69
CA ARG A 193 23.20 -14.25 -2.61
C ARG A 193 24.55 -14.11 -1.91
N LEU A 194 24.58 -13.52 -0.71
CA LEU A 194 25.80 -13.32 0.08
C LEU A 194 26.22 -14.54 0.89
N SER A 195 25.41 -15.61 0.92
CA SER A 195 25.73 -16.85 1.63
C SER A 195 25.59 -18.05 0.70
N THR A 196 26.48 -19.02 0.84
CA THR A 196 26.36 -20.34 0.22
C THR A 196 25.30 -21.20 0.91
N LEU A 197 24.91 -20.84 2.13
CA LEU A 197 23.96 -21.58 2.94
C LEU A 197 22.53 -21.32 2.43
N ARG A 198 21.86 -22.37 1.95
CA ARG A 198 20.52 -22.31 1.37
C ARG A 198 19.66 -23.48 1.87
N PRO A 199 18.53 -23.22 2.55
CA PRO A 199 18.07 -21.93 3.07
C PRO A 199 18.84 -21.51 4.35
N MET A 200 18.95 -20.21 4.59
CA MET A 200 19.53 -19.65 5.82
C MET A 200 18.60 -19.78 7.02
N GLY A 201 17.30 -19.68 6.77
CA GLY A 201 16.27 -19.92 7.76
C GLY A 201 14.90 -19.47 7.32
N SER A 202 13.93 -19.70 8.20
CA SER A 202 12.56 -19.19 8.07
C SER A 202 12.25 -18.34 9.29
N TYR A 203 11.54 -17.24 9.08
CA TYR A 203 11.31 -16.21 10.09
C TYR A 203 9.85 -15.83 10.15
N ARG A 204 9.42 -15.33 11.31
CA ARG A 204 8.09 -14.80 11.53
C ARG A 204 8.17 -13.40 12.10
N VAL A 205 7.47 -12.48 11.46
CA VAL A 205 7.18 -11.15 11.99
C VAL A 205 5.69 -11.09 12.29
N SER A 206 5.33 -10.91 13.56
CA SER A 206 3.93 -10.73 13.97
C SER A 206 3.74 -9.33 14.53
N VAL A 207 2.68 -8.65 14.08
CA VAL A 207 2.21 -7.39 14.65
C VAL A 207 0.84 -7.61 15.28
N GLN A 208 0.75 -7.32 16.58
CA GLN A 208 -0.47 -7.43 17.35
C GLN A 208 -0.98 -6.03 17.68
N GLY A 209 -2.23 -5.75 17.31
CA GLY A 209 -2.93 -4.52 17.68
C GLY A 209 -3.27 -4.49 19.18
N GLY A 210 -3.52 -3.29 19.69
CA GLY A 210 -3.74 -3.02 21.11
C GLY A 210 -3.61 -1.53 21.40
N GLN A 211 -3.54 -1.16 22.69
CA GLN A 211 -3.28 0.25 23.06
C GLN A 211 -1.94 0.74 22.51
N VAL A 212 -0.94 -0.13 22.56
CA VAL A 212 0.38 0.05 21.95
C VAL A 212 0.61 -1.15 21.04
N PRO A 213 0.64 -0.98 19.70
CA PRO A 213 0.88 -2.09 18.79
C PRO A 213 2.27 -2.70 19.02
N GLU A 214 2.32 -4.02 19.19
CA GLU A 214 3.54 -4.78 19.47
C GLU A 214 3.99 -5.51 18.20
N LEU A 215 5.29 -5.45 17.90
CA LEU A 215 5.94 -6.21 16.85
C LEU A 215 6.85 -7.27 17.49
N ARG A 216 6.80 -8.50 17.00
CA ARG A 216 7.75 -9.56 17.38
C ARG A 216 8.39 -10.15 16.13
N LEU A 217 9.68 -10.44 16.22
CA LEU A 217 10.47 -11.16 15.25
C LEU A 217 10.96 -12.44 15.90
N SER A 218 10.76 -13.58 15.25
CA SER A 218 11.30 -14.87 15.70
C SER A 218 11.77 -15.74 14.55
N THR A 219 12.67 -16.66 14.86
CA THR A 219 13.12 -17.71 13.94
C THR A 219 12.21 -18.92 14.06
N LEU A 220 11.73 -19.39 12.91
CA LEU A 220 10.97 -20.64 12.80
C LEU A 220 11.92 -21.82 12.61
N SER A 221 12.96 -21.65 11.80
CA SER A 221 13.99 -22.66 11.53
C SER A 221 15.23 -22.04 10.90
N GLY A 222 16.36 -22.76 10.90
CA GLY A 222 17.57 -22.39 10.16
C GLY A 222 18.77 -22.01 11.02
N ALA A 223 19.90 -21.82 10.35
CA ALA A 223 21.18 -21.54 10.98
C ALA A 223 21.33 -20.07 11.39
N LEU A 224 20.71 -19.13 10.66
CA LEU A 224 20.66 -17.73 11.07
C LEU A 224 19.48 -17.54 12.02
N GLN A 225 19.78 -17.27 13.28
CA GLN A 225 18.84 -17.03 14.37
C GLN A 225 18.57 -15.53 14.52
N LEU A 226 17.35 -15.11 14.21
CA LEU A 226 16.81 -13.77 14.41
C LEU A 226 15.76 -13.77 15.52
N SER A 227 15.88 -12.85 16.47
CA SER A 227 14.86 -12.59 17.48
C SER A 227 14.73 -11.08 17.72
N GLY A 228 13.57 -10.62 18.15
CA GLY A 228 13.41 -9.21 18.50
C GLY A 228 11.98 -8.82 18.83
N GLN A 229 11.85 -7.63 19.39
CA GLN A 229 10.58 -7.06 19.78
C GLN A 229 10.58 -5.55 19.58
N GLY A 230 9.42 -5.00 19.27
CA GLY A 230 9.24 -3.57 19.09
C GLY A 230 7.84 -3.10 19.41
N GLN A 231 7.68 -1.80 19.54
CA GLN A 231 6.41 -1.16 19.85
C GLN A 231 6.26 0.16 19.10
N TRP A 232 5.04 0.46 18.67
CA TRP A 232 4.70 1.76 18.08
C TRP A 232 4.30 2.75 19.17
N VAL A 233 5.16 3.74 19.42
CA VAL A 233 4.93 4.79 20.41
C VAL A 233 5.03 6.15 19.72
N GLY A 234 3.96 6.95 19.81
CA GLY A 234 3.93 8.29 19.21
C GLY A 234 4.09 8.30 17.69
N GLY A 235 3.61 7.25 17.01
CA GLY A 235 3.72 7.12 15.55
C GLY A 235 5.09 6.65 15.04
N ARG A 236 6.06 6.39 15.93
CA ARG A 236 7.38 5.83 15.58
C ARG A 236 7.51 4.41 16.09
N LEU A 237 8.16 3.55 15.29
CA LEU A 237 8.50 2.19 15.68
C LEU A 237 9.81 2.21 16.48
N ARG A 238 9.77 1.71 17.71
CA ARG A 238 10.97 1.40 18.49
C ARG A 238 11.16 -0.09 18.50
N PHE A 239 12.18 -0.59 17.81
CA PHE A 239 12.46 -2.02 17.68
C PHE A 239 13.88 -2.33 18.14
N VAL A 240 14.01 -3.44 18.87
CA VAL A 240 15.29 -4.02 19.29
C VAL A 240 15.26 -5.51 18.95
N GLY A 241 16.27 -5.95 18.22
CA GLY A 241 16.46 -7.35 17.89
C GLY A 241 17.92 -7.78 17.98
N GLU A 242 18.12 -9.08 17.99
CA GLU A 242 19.41 -9.74 17.88
C GLU A 242 19.42 -10.70 16.69
N ALA A 243 20.57 -10.77 16.04
CA ALA A 243 20.90 -11.75 15.02
C ALA A 243 22.12 -12.55 15.49
N ALA A 244 22.05 -13.87 15.39
CA ALA A 244 23.14 -14.77 15.73
C ALA A 244 23.18 -15.92 14.72
N ALA A 245 24.34 -16.58 14.61
CA ALA A 245 24.47 -17.80 13.83
C ALA A 245 24.54 -19.01 14.77
N ALA A 246 23.95 -20.13 14.35
CA ALA A 246 24.17 -21.43 14.98
C ALA A 246 25.68 -21.77 14.96
N PRO A 247 26.21 -22.47 15.98
CA PRO A 247 27.64 -22.73 16.13
C PRO A 247 28.31 -23.27 14.87
N GLU A 248 27.66 -24.20 14.19
CA GLU A 248 28.10 -24.87 12.96
C GLU A 248 28.17 -23.96 11.73
N SER A 249 27.53 -22.79 11.77
CA SER A 249 27.40 -21.87 10.63
C SER A 249 27.97 -20.47 10.90
N GLN A 250 28.72 -20.30 12.00
CA GLN A 250 29.26 -19.00 12.40
C GLN A 250 30.17 -18.37 11.34
N GLU A 251 31.08 -19.14 10.73
CA GLU A 251 32.01 -18.62 9.72
C GLU A 251 31.29 -18.21 8.44
N VAL A 252 30.33 -19.04 7.98
CA VAL A 252 29.57 -18.81 6.74
C VAL A 252 28.64 -17.58 6.86
N LEU A 253 28.14 -17.29 8.07
CA LEU A 253 27.23 -16.18 8.34
C LEU A 253 27.91 -14.93 8.88
N ALA A 254 29.22 -14.97 9.15
CA ALA A 254 29.96 -13.86 9.77
C ALA A 254 29.84 -12.54 8.97
N ASN A 255 30.01 -12.61 7.64
CA ASN A 255 29.90 -11.44 6.76
C ASN A 255 28.49 -10.84 6.79
N LEU A 256 27.46 -11.69 6.78
CA LEU A 256 26.08 -11.22 6.82
C LEU A 256 25.74 -10.56 8.16
N LEU A 257 26.15 -11.15 9.28
CA LEU A 257 25.92 -10.58 10.61
C LEU A 257 26.54 -9.19 10.78
N ALA A 258 27.67 -8.93 10.11
CA ALA A 258 28.31 -7.61 10.08
C ALA A 258 27.52 -6.56 9.29
N ILE A 259 26.70 -6.98 8.31
CA ILE A 259 25.85 -6.08 7.51
C ILE A 259 24.51 -5.79 8.22
N ILE A 260 23.97 -6.76 8.96
CA ILE A 260 22.64 -6.67 9.58
C ILE A 260 22.58 -5.67 10.75
N GLY A 261 23.66 -5.52 11.51
CA GLY A 261 23.63 -4.74 12.74
C GLY A 261 25.02 -4.51 13.34
N ARG A 262 25.04 -3.87 14.51
CA ARG A 262 26.30 -3.63 15.23
C ARG A 262 26.73 -4.91 15.93
N ARG A 263 27.97 -5.35 15.66
CA ARG A 263 28.52 -6.58 16.24
C ARG A 263 28.78 -6.43 17.73
N GLU A 264 28.28 -7.38 18.51
CA GLU A 264 28.58 -7.58 19.93
C GLU A 264 28.97 -9.05 20.12
N GLY A 265 30.27 -9.34 19.98
CA GLY A 265 30.80 -10.72 20.02
C GLY A 265 30.31 -11.57 18.83
N ALA A 266 29.64 -12.67 19.13
CA ALA A 266 29.04 -13.59 18.14
C ALA A 266 27.59 -13.20 17.73
N ARG A 267 27.06 -12.10 18.30
CA ARG A 267 25.73 -11.58 18.01
C ARG A 267 25.82 -10.23 17.32
N SER A 268 24.74 -9.85 16.63
CA SER A 268 24.58 -8.56 15.98
C SER A 268 23.30 -7.92 16.46
N ILE A 269 23.38 -6.69 16.97
CA ILE A 269 22.21 -5.98 17.52
C ILE A 269 21.60 -5.07 16.44
N ILE A 270 20.28 -5.19 16.30
CA ILE A 270 19.46 -4.39 15.40
C ILE A 270 18.65 -3.42 16.25
N LYS A 271 18.81 -2.11 16.01
CA LYS A 271 17.99 -1.06 16.64
C LYS A 271 17.39 -0.16 15.58
N VAL A 272 16.08 0.06 15.67
CA VAL A 272 15.32 0.99 14.82
C VAL A 272 14.50 1.92 15.73
N GLY A 273 14.56 3.24 15.49
CA GLY A 273 13.91 4.25 16.33
C GLY A 273 13.75 5.61 15.63
#